data_AF-A0A8J7L9U7-F1
#
_entry.id   AF-A0A8J7L9U7-F1
#
_cell.length_a   1.000
_cell.length_b   1.000
_cell.length_c   1.000
_cell.angle_alpha   90.00
_cell.angle_beta   90.00
_cell.angle_gamma   90.00
#
_symmetry.space_group_name_H-M   'P 1'
#
loop_
_entity.id
_entity.type
_entity.pdbx_description
1 polymer ?
#
loop_
_entity_poly.entity_id
_entity_poly.type
_entity_poly.pdbx_seq_one_letter_code
_entity_poly.pdbx_strand_id
1 'polypeptide(L)'
;MKGKILLGIAVNLIVCGVSFLPIQAQIPQNNRPNPNLINAIKANISKDFQNVNWNEITYKLAEIDLNNDGIKETLIGIQQGLVCNNRHCPVYIFQKNGSNYRFISEVFTSRGELEVAVLPNRSQGWINIAAPVFTYEPREIAWRVFKFDGKKYQLSSQKLNYNPQQIVLGETFGSRFNLADSADNNSSYIGLRYYNINLPKGLQYLGGSIVGEFQDNFTYAVSRIKKGNQEMLWFQTLSAPDSQGKVTAQVIDVLNLPQLGKSEVLGFGGLCMRNGVSDPELIAIAKSEETEYWKQIKKAWRSNRRLGKFEEVSTGNIVCINPGWGV
;
A
#
# COMPACT_ATOMS: atom_id res chain seq x y z
N MET A 1 -26.28 42.52 69.28
CA MET A 1 -25.30 42.80 68.19
C MET A 1 -25.32 41.61 67.24
N LYS A 2 -25.83 41.79 66.01
CA LYS A 2 -26.01 40.74 65.00
C LYS A 2 -24.88 40.86 63.98
N GLY A 3 -23.92 39.93 63.99
CA GLY A 3 -22.88 39.82 62.97
C GLY A 3 -23.32 38.88 61.86
N LYS A 4 -23.40 39.38 60.62
CA LYS A 4 -23.69 38.59 59.42
C LYS A 4 -22.41 37.90 58.92
N ILE A 5 -22.49 36.60 58.69
CA ILE A 5 -21.45 35.79 58.05
C ILE A 5 -21.67 35.88 56.53
N LEU A 6 -20.68 36.40 55.79
CA LEU A 6 -20.63 36.32 54.33
C LEU A 6 -19.96 34.99 53.93
N LEU A 7 -20.73 34.09 53.31
CA LEU A 7 -20.19 32.92 52.62
C LEU A 7 -19.80 33.34 51.19
N GLY A 8 -18.51 33.34 50.88
CA GLY A 8 -18.00 33.51 49.52
C GLY A 8 -18.07 32.18 48.75
N ILE A 9 -18.87 32.14 47.69
CA ILE A 9 -18.92 31.00 46.76
C ILE A 9 -17.79 31.20 45.74
N ALA A 10 -16.73 30.38 45.84
CA ALA A 10 -15.70 30.29 44.82
C ALA A 10 -16.19 29.36 43.70
N VAL A 11 -16.58 29.96 42.56
CA VAL A 11 -16.91 29.21 41.34
C VAL A 11 -15.61 28.84 40.63
N ASN A 12 -15.18 27.58 40.75
CA ASN A 12 -14.10 27.03 39.94
C ASN A 12 -14.62 26.80 38.51
N LEU A 13 -14.31 27.71 37.60
CA LEU A 13 -14.50 27.52 36.16
C LEU A 13 -13.43 26.54 35.66
N ILE A 14 -13.76 25.25 35.61
CA ILE A 14 -12.96 24.27 34.89
C ILE A 14 -13.21 24.51 33.40
N VAL A 15 -12.33 25.31 32.78
CA VAL A 15 -12.24 25.39 31.33
C VAL A 15 -11.65 24.07 30.86
N CYS A 16 -12.49 23.12 30.47
CA CYS A 16 -12.08 21.96 29.67
C CYS A 16 -11.57 22.48 28.32
N GLY A 17 -10.30 22.88 28.29
CA GLY A 17 -9.57 23.16 27.06
C GLY A 17 -9.49 21.86 26.27
N VAL A 18 -10.43 21.66 25.34
CA VAL A 18 -10.34 20.61 24.33
C VAL A 18 -9.13 20.97 23.49
N SER A 19 -7.96 20.44 23.86
CA SER A 19 -6.74 20.56 23.08
C SER A 19 -6.98 19.81 21.77
N PHE A 20 -7.32 20.58 20.72
CA PHE A 20 -7.31 20.10 19.35
C PHE A 20 -5.86 19.77 19.00
N LEU A 21 -5.46 18.52 19.26
CA LEU A 21 -4.21 18.00 18.72
C LEU A 21 -4.30 18.15 17.20
N PRO A 22 -3.29 18.75 16.55
CA PRO A 22 -3.31 18.92 15.11
C PRO A 22 -3.42 17.54 14.48
N ILE A 23 -4.45 17.35 13.64
CA ILE A 23 -4.60 16.15 12.81
C ILE A 23 -3.32 16.05 11.97
N GLN A 24 -2.40 15.18 12.37
CA GLN A 24 -1.19 14.91 11.62
C GLN A 24 -1.54 13.90 10.53
N ALA A 25 -1.48 14.36 9.27
CA ALA A 25 -1.46 13.46 8.14
C ALA A 25 -0.27 12.50 8.33
N GLN A 26 -0.54 11.20 8.20
CA GLN A 26 0.51 10.19 8.26
C GLN A 26 0.90 9.82 6.83
N ILE A 27 2.19 9.93 6.54
CA ILE A 27 2.76 9.32 5.35
C ILE A 27 2.95 7.84 5.68
N PRO A 28 2.31 6.90 4.96
CA PRO A 28 2.50 5.49 5.23
C PRO A 28 3.98 5.12 5.07
N GLN A 29 4.58 4.55 6.11
CA GLN A 29 5.99 4.13 6.13
C GLN A 29 6.28 2.91 5.23
N ASN A 30 5.26 2.33 4.60
CA ASN A 30 5.43 1.25 3.65
C ASN A 30 5.74 1.82 2.27
N ASN A 31 6.96 1.62 1.78
CA ASN A 31 7.45 2.03 0.45
C ASN A 31 6.64 1.48 -0.75
N ARG A 32 5.56 0.71 -0.53
CA ARG A 32 4.71 0.17 -1.59
C ARG A 32 3.22 0.40 -1.26
N PRO A 33 2.44 0.99 -2.19
CA PRO A 33 1.00 1.16 -2.05
C PRO A 33 0.27 -0.18 -1.96
N ASN A 34 -0.84 -0.22 -1.22
CA ASN A 34 -1.67 -1.42 -1.10
C ASN A 34 -2.23 -1.84 -2.49
N PRO A 35 -2.04 -3.09 -2.95
CA PRO A 35 -2.52 -3.50 -4.26
C PRO A 35 -4.04 -3.36 -4.47
N ASN A 36 -4.85 -3.51 -3.43
CA ASN A 36 -6.30 -3.34 -3.53
C ASN A 36 -6.68 -1.86 -3.75
N LEU A 37 -5.90 -0.93 -3.19
CA LEU A 37 -6.05 0.50 -3.46
C LEU A 37 -5.73 0.80 -4.93
N ILE A 38 -4.65 0.23 -5.45
CA ILE A 38 -4.28 0.37 -6.86
C ILE A 38 -5.39 -0.11 -7.78
N ASN A 39 -5.91 -1.30 -7.52
CA ASN A 39 -7.00 -1.88 -8.31
C ASN A 39 -8.23 -0.96 -8.25
N ALA A 40 -8.54 -0.39 -7.10
CA ALA A 40 -9.63 0.59 -6.97
C ALA A 40 -9.36 1.88 -7.76
N ILE A 41 -8.12 2.40 -7.76
CA ILE A 41 -7.73 3.58 -8.56
C ILE A 41 -7.87 3.28 -10.05
N LYS A 42 -7.27 2.18 -10.53
CA LYS A 42 -7.34 1.75 -11.94
C LYS A 42 -8.79 1.55 -12.37
N ALA A 43 -9.60 0.84 -11.57
CA ALA A 43 -11.01 0.62 -11.86
C ALA A 43 -11.80 1.93 -11.92
N ASN A 44 -11.44 2.94 -11.11
CA ASN A 44 -12.09 4.24 -11.17
C ASN A 44 -11.71 5.01 -12.44
N ILE A 45 -10.41 5.10 -12.76
CA ILE A 45 -9.93 5.79 -13.97
C ILE A 45 -10.49 5.14 -15.23
N SER A 46 -10.56 3.82 -15.29
CA SER A 46 -11.08 3.09 -16.46
C SER A 46 -12.57 3.32 -16.74
N LYS A 47 -13.33 3.97 -15.84
CA LYS A 47 -14.72 4.37 -16.13
C LYS A 47 -14.79 5.45 -17.20
N ASP A 48 -13.84 6.37 -17.16
CA ASP A 48 -13.85 7.58 -18.00
C ASP A 48 -12.80 7.50 -19.13
N PHE A 49 -11.80 6.63 -18.99
CA PHE A 49 -10.71 6.51 -19.94
C PHE A 49 -10.52 5.06 -20.42
N GLN A 50 -10.61 4.85 -21.73
CA GLN A 50 -10.29 3.56 -22.37
C GLN A 50 -8.82 3.50 -22.79
N ASN A 51 -8.25 2.28 -22.84
CA ASN A 51 -6.88 2.03 -23.32
C ASN A 51 -5.79 2.84 -22.61
N VAL A 52 -5.94 3.05 -21.29
CA VAL A 52 -5.01 3.83 -20.47
C VAL A 52 -3.62 3.18 -20.43
N ASN A 53 -2.59 3.93 -20.79
CA ASN A 53 -1.19 3.54 -20.54
C ASN A 53 -0.82 3.84 -19.09
N TRP A 54 -0.91 2.84 -18.22
CA TRP A 54 -0.67 3.01 -16.78
C TRP A 54 0.75 3.48 -16.44
N ASN A 55 1.73 3.27 -17.33
CA ASN A 55 3.13 3.70 -17.13
C ASN A 55 3.28 5.22 -17.13
N GLU A 56 2.32 5.94 -17.69
CA GLU A 56 2.36 7.40 -17.80
C GLU A 56 1.66 8.09 -16.63
N ILE A 57 0.99 7.34 -15.75
CA ILE A 57 0.24 7.90 -14.64
C ILE A 57 1.05 7.77 -13.36
N THR A 58 1.58 8.90 -12.90
CA THR A 58 2.19 9.01 -11.58
C THR A 58 1.23 9.66 -10.60
N TYR A 59 1.31 9.25 -9.34
CA TYR A 59 0.45 9.74 -8.29
C TYR A 59 1.17 9.83 -6.95
N LYS A 60 0.58 10.61 -6.04
CA LYS A 60 0.94 10.69 -4.63
C LYS A 60 -0.27 10.32 -3.79
N LEU A 61 -0.01 9.89 -2.56
CA LEU A 61 -1.07 9.56 -1.63
C LEU A 61 -0.85 10.13 -0.23
N ALA A 62 -1.95 10.36 0.47
CA ALA A 62 -1.99 10.74 1.88
C ALA A 62 -3.17 10.05 2.56
N GLU A 63 -3.04 9.75 3.85
CA GLU A 63 -4.11 9.13 4.64
C GLU A 63 -4.56 10.04 5.79
N ILE A 64 -5.86 10.29 5.85
CA ILE A 64 -6.48 11.15 6.86
C ILE A 64 -7.91 10.70 7.16
N ASP A 65 -8.29 10.73 8.43
CA ASP A 65 -9.66 10.43 8.87
C ASP A 65 -10.53 11.69 8.68
N LEU A 66 -11.26 11.75 7.57
CA LEU A 66 -12.04 12.93 7.18
C LEU A 66 -13.38 12.98 7.91
N ASN A 67 -13.96 11.86 8.33
CA ASN A 67 -15.28 11.80 8.97
C ASN A 67 -15.23 11.52 10.48
N ASN A 68 -14.03 11.32 11.03
CA ASN A 68 -13.77 11.01 12.44
C ASN A 68 -14.42 9.70 12.90
N ASP A 69 -14.45 8.69 12.03
CA ASP A 69 -14.94 7.34 12.35
C ASP A 69 -13.81 6.38 12.78
N GLY A 70 -12.56 6.85 12.82
CA GLY A 70 -11.36 6.07 13.15
C GLY A 70 -10.76 5.32 11.95
N ILE A 71 -11.38 5.36 10.77
CA ILE A 71 -10.88 4.80 9.52
C ILE A 71 -10.39 5.95 8.64
N LYS A 72 -9.13 5.91 8.25
CA LYS A 72 -8.57 6.94 7.36
C LYS A 72 -9.04 6.75 5.93
N GLU A 73 -9.40 7.84 5.28
CA GLU A 73 -9.50 7.94 3.84
C GLU A 73 -8.12 8.12 3.21
N THR A 74 -7.95 7.54 2.03
CA THR A 74 -6.77 7.73 1.19
C THR A 74 -7.09 8.73 0.10
N LEU A 75 -6.35 9.84 0.09
CA LEU A 75 -6.35 10.83 -1.00
C LEU A 75 -5.28 10.43 -2.01
N ILE A 76 -5.64 10.40 -3.29
CA ILE A 76 -4.79 9.99 -4.42
C ILE A 76 -4.71 11.15 -5.40
N GLY A 77 -3.62 11.90 -5.35
CA GLY A 77 -3.38 13.01 -6.27
C GLY A 77 -2.65 12.53 -7.51
N ILE A 78 -3.30 12.62 -8.68
CA ILE A 78 -2.64 12.34 -9.96
C ILE A 78 -1.74 13.52 -10.32
N GLN A 79 -0.47 13.24 -10.64
CA GLN A 79 0.50 14.28 -10.99
C GLN A 79 0.69 14.42 -12.50
N GLN A 80 0.64 13.30 -13.22
CA GLN A 80 0.92 13.25 -14.65
C GLN A 80 0.06 12.19 -15.33
N GLY A 81 -0.03 12.30 -16.65
CA GLY A 81 -0.76 11.37 -17.52
C GLY A 81 -2.06 11.95 -18.06
N LEU A 82 -2.70 11.16 -18.92
CA LEU A 82 -3.93 11.53 -19.67
C LEU A 82 -5.14 11.89 -18.79
N VAL A 83 -5.10 11.51 -17.50
CA VAL A 83 -6.16 11.80 -16.53
C VAL A 83 -6.16 13.28 -16.12
N CYS A 84 -5.00 13.94 -16.21
CA CYS A 84 -4.92 15.39 -16.05
C CYS A 84 -5.29 16.08 -17.36
N ASN A 85 -6.16 17.09 -17.29
CA ASN A 85 -6.40 17.96 -18.44
C ASN A 85 -5.38 19.12 -18.47
N ASN A 86 -5.60 20.13 -19.33
CA ASN A 86 -4.66 21.26 -19.45
C ASN A 86 -4.67 22.23 -18.25
N ARG A 87 -5.64 22.12 -17.35
CA ARG A 87 -5.85 23.06 -16.23
C ARG A 87 -5.90 22.37 -14.88
N HIS A 88 -6.39 21.14 -14.82
CA HIS A 88 -6.65 20.45 -13.57
C HIS A 88 -6.18 19.00 -13.60
N CYS A 89 -5.77 18.52 -12.43
CA CYS A 89 -5.52 17.11 -12.15
C CYS A 89 -6.49 16.65 -11.06
N PRO A 90 -7.05 15.43 -11.17
CA PRO A 90 -7.95 14.92 -10.16
C PRO A 90 -7.20 14.47 -8.90
N VAL A 91 -7.89 14.60 -7.78
CA VAL A 91 -7.57 13.95 -6.52
C VAL A 91 -8.73 13.03 -6.17
N TYR A 92 -8.49 11.73 -6.20
CA TYR A 92 -9.49 10.73 -5.83
C TYR A 92 -9.43 10.45 -4.33
N ILE A 93 -10.59 10.30 -3.71
CA ILE A 93 -10.72 10.01 -2.28
C ILE A 93 -11.35 8.63 -2.14
N PHE A 94 -10.64 7.73 -1.47
CA PHE A 94 -11.09 6.37 -1.19
C PHE A 94 -11.20 6.14 0.30
N GLN A 95 -12.20 5.37 0.73
CA GLN A 95 -12.31 4.88 2.10
C GLN A 95 -11.99 3.39 2.12
N LYS A 96 -11.20 2.95 3.11
CA LYS A 96 -10.91 1.53 3.29
C LYS A 96 -12.16 0.79 3.81
N ASN A 97 -12.50 -0.33 3.19
CA ASN A 97 -13.60 -1.21 3.60
C ASN A 97 -13.07 -2.66 3.70
N GLY A 98 -12.69 -3.08 4.91
CA GLY A 98 -11.98 -4.32 5.13
C GLY A 98 -10.61 -4.33 4.44
N SER A 99 -10.40 -5.27 3.52
CA SER A 99 -9.20 -5.32 2.66
C SER A 99 -9.34 -4.50 1.37
N ASN A 100 -10.53 -3.97 1.06
CA ASN A 100 -10.83 -3.26 -0.18
C ASN A 100 -10.91 -1.75 0.01
N TYR A 101 -11.13 -1.02 -1.08
CA TYR A 101 -11.29 0.43 -1.08
C TYR A 101 -12.56 0.82 -1.83
N ARG A 102 -13.38 1.67 -1.20
CA ARG A 102 -14.58 2.27 -1.77
C ARG A 102 -14.26 3.68 -2.22
N PHE A 103 -14.58 4.01 -3.47
CA PHE A 103 -14.51 5.38 -3.97
C PHE A 103 -15.55 6.26 -3.26
N ILE A 104 -15.12 7.41 -2.75
CA ILE A 104 -15.98 8.38 -2.05
C ILE A 104 -16.23 9.61 -2.93
N SER A 105 -15.17 10.22 -3.44
CA SER A 105 -15.28 11.47 -4.20
C SER A 105 -14.09 11.67 -5.11
N GLU A 106 -14.29 12.50 -6.12
CA GLU A 106 -13.25 13.16 -6.87
C GLU A 106 -13.30 14.65 -6.56
N VAL A 107 -12.14 15.22 -6.29
CA VAL A 107 -11.93 16.67 -6.32
C VAL A 107 -10.80 16.96 -7.30
N PHE A 108 -10.46 18.22 -7.52
CA PHE A 108 -9.42 18.57 -8.47
C PHE A 108 -8.59 19.73 -7.97
N THR A 109 -7.34 19.74 -8.41
CA THR A 109 -6.38 20.79 -8.19
C THR A 109 -5.89 21.35 -9.52
N SER A 110 -5.36 22.57 -9.52
CA SER A 110 -4.68 23.15 -10.67
C SER A 110 -3.47 22.30 -11.06
N ARG A 111 -3.27 22.14 -12.37
CA ARG A 111 -2.14 21.37 -12.91
C ARG A 111 -0.82 22.03 -12.50
N GLY A 112 0.10 21.23 -11.95
CA GLY A 112 1.39 21.69 -11.42
C GLY A 112 1.31 22.26 -10.00
N GLU A 113 0.14 22.19 -9.36
CA GLU A 113 -0.08 22.66 -7.99
C GLU A 113 -0.77 21.52 -7.21
N LEU A 114 -0.22 20.30 -7.21
CA LEU A 114 -0.85 19.22 -6.45
C LEU A 114 -0.75 19.50 -4.96
N GLU A 115 -1.79 20.13 -4.41
CA GLU A 115 -1.94 20.40 -2.98
C GLU A 115 -3.39 20.18 -2.53
N VAL A 116 -3.56 19.52 -1.37
CA VAL A 116 -4.84 19.44 -0.67
C VAL A 116 -4.60 19.74 0.79
N ALA A 117 -5.41 20.65 1.34
CA ALA A 117 -5.40 21.01 2.74
C ALA A 117 -6.70 20.64 3.43
N VAL A 118 -6.62 20.36 4.73
CA VAL A 118 -7.81 20.23 5.58
C VAL A 118 -8.13 21.53 6.29
N LEU A 119 -9.42 21.78 6.52
CA LEU A 119 -9.94 22.98 7.17
C LEU A 119 -10.55 22.62 8.54
N PRO A 120 -10.65 23.60 9.46
CA PRO A 120 -11.23 23.34 10.79
C PRO A 120 -12.75 23.08 10.76
N ASN A 121 -13.44 23.48 9.70
CA ASN A 121 -14.89 23.34 9.57
C ASN A 121 -15.28 21.99 8.96
N ARG A 122 -16.46 21.49 9.33
CA ARG A 122 -17.07 20.27 8.77
C ARG A 122 -18.34 20.58 7.98
N SER A 123 -18.72 19.68 7.09
CA SER A 123 -20.02 19.64 6.41
C SER A 123 -20.53 18.21 6.39
N GLN A 124 -21.75 17.99 6.87
CA GLN A 124 -22.35 16.64 6.97
C GLN A 124 -21.48 15.63 7.75
N GLY A 125 -20.76 16.09 8.78
CA GLY A 125 -19.85 15.25 9.59
C GLY A 125 -18.42 15.12 9.03
N TRP A 126 -18.18 15.49 7.78
CA TRP A 126 -16.87 15.38 7.12
C TRP A 126 -16.08 16.69 7.18
N ILE A 127 -14.76 16.60 7.36
CA ILE A 127 -13.82 17.73 7.31
C ILE A 127 -13.87 18.38 5.93
N ASN A 128 -14.05 19.71 5.87
CA ASN A 128 -13.94 20.41 4.61
C ASN A 128 -12.48 20.41 4.15
N ILE A 129 -12.26 20.29 2.84
CA ILE A 129 -10.92 20.33 2.24
C ILE A 129 -10.81 21.53 1.31
N ALA A 130 -9.59 21.95 1.04
CA ALA A 130 -9.30 22.98 0.05
C ALA A 130 -8.20 22.53 -0.89
N ALA A 131 -8.23 23.03 -2.12
CA ALA A 131 -7.17 22.85 -3.12
C ALA A 131 -7.03 24.13 -3.96
N PRO A 132 -5.85 24.41 -4.54
CA PRO A 132 -5.71 25.48 -5.51
C PRO A 132 -6.45 25.11 -6.80
N VAL A 133 -7.38 25.95 -7.24
CA VAL A 133 -8.23 25.69 -8.42
C VAL A 133 -8.09 26.85 -9.40
N PHE A 134 -7.85 26.51 -10.68
CA PHE A 134 -7.89 27.47 -11.77
C PHE A 134 -9.35 27.80 -12.15
N THR A 135 -9.70 29.08 -12.22
CA THR A 135 -10.98 29.60 -12.74
C THR A 135 -10.75 30.54 -13.92
N TYR A 136 -11.77 30.71 -14.79
CA TYR A 136 -11.68 31.62 -15.96
C TYR A 136 -12.17 33.03 -15.65
N GLU A 137 -13.13 33.17 -14.73
CA GLU A 137 -13.76 34.45 -14.39
C GLU A 137 -13.84 34.61 -12.86
N PRO A 138 -12.87 35.30 -12.23
CA PRO A 138 -11.64 35.84 -12.82
C PRO A 138 -10.65 34.73 -13.20
N ARG A 139 -9.73 35.05 -14.13
CA ARG A 139 -8.65 34.16 -14.55
C ARG A 139 -7.57 34.10 -13.47
N GLU A 140 -7.71 33.16 -12.54
CA GLU A 140 -6.82 33.02 -11.38
C GLU A 140 -6.66 31.56 -10.96
N ILE A 141 -5.61 31.29 -10.18
CA ILE A 141 -5.51 30.09 -9.34
C ILE A 141 -5.70 30.56 -7.90
N ALA A 142 -6.64 29.95 -7.19
CA ALA A 142 -6.90 30.31 -5.80
C ALA A 142 -7.39 29.09 -5.02
N TRP A 143 -7.12 29.09 -3.71
CA TRP A 143 -7.65 28.08 -2.81
C TRP A 143 -9.17 28.15 -2.76
N ARG A 144 -9.82 27.05 -3.15
CA ARG A 144 -11.27 26.88 -3.12
C ARG A 144 -11.64 25.74 -2.20
N VAL A 145 -12.79 25.90 -1.53
CA VAL A 145 -13.25 24.93 -0.53
C VAL A 145 -14.16 23.91 -1.18
N PHE A 146 -13.90 22.64 -0.90
CA PHE A 146 -14.79 21.53 -1.19
C PHE A 146 -15.51 21.09 0.09
N LYS A 147 -16.83 20.96 0.02
CA LYS A 147 -17.69 20.55 1.14
C LYS A 147 -18.36 19.23 0.81
N PHE A 148 -18.47 18.35 1.80
CA PHE A 148 -19.18 17.09 1.63
C PHE A 148 -20.70 17.33 1.65
N ASP A 149 -21.41 16.87 0.62
CA ASP A 149 -22.87 17.05 0.46
C ASP A 149 -23.71 15.90 1.06
N GLY A 150 -23.05 14.97 1.75
CA GLY A 150 -23.64 13.72 2.27
C GLY A 150 -23.40 12.52 1.36
N LYS A 151 -22.91 12.73 0.13
CA LYS A 151 -22.52 11.67 -0.81
C LYS A 151 -21.08 11.82 -1.30
N LYS A 152 -20.67 13.04 -1.66
CA LYS A 152 -19.35 13.36 -2.20
C LYS A 152 -18.93 14.78 -1.84
N TYR A 153 -17.67 15.11 -2.09
CA TYR A 153 -17.16 16.48 -2.02
C TYR A 153 -17.58 17.25 -3.26
N GLN A 154 -18.07 18.47 -3.04
CA GLN A 154 -18.47 19.41 -4.08
C GLN A 154 -17.70 20.70 -3.92
N LEU A 155 -17.27 21.28 -5.04
CA LEU A 155 -16.69 22.61 -5.06
C LEU A 155 -17.76 23.63 -4.58
N SER A 156 -17.43 24.40 -3.55
CA SER A 156 -18.28 25.48 -3.07
C SER A 156 -17.90 26.83 -3.68
N SER A 157 -18.75 27.84 -3.54
CA SER A 157 -18.44 29.22 -3.93
C SER A 157 -17.39 29.90 -3.04
N GLN A 158 -16.94 29.24 -1.96
CA GLN A 158 -16.02 29.82 -1.01
C GLN A 158 -14.58 29.83 -1.54
N LYS A 159 -14.02 31.04 -1.67
CA LYS A 159 -12.60 31.34 -1.89
C LYS A 159 -11.91 31.61 -0.56
N LEU A 160 -10.74 31.02 -0.33
CA LEU A 160 -9.89 31.40 0.79
C LEU A 160 -9.00 32.59 0.40
N ASN A 161 -8.87 33.54 1.32
CA ASN A 161 -8.00 34.72 1.16
C ASN A 161 -6.62 34.53 1.82
N TYR A 162 -6.27 33.28 2.14
CA TYR A 162 -5.02 32.89 2.79
C TYR A 162 -4.61 31.48 2.31
N ASN A 163 -3.33 31.14 2.50
CA ASN A 163 -2.82 29.80 2.26
C ASN A 163 -3.10 28.92 3.49
N PRO A 164 -3.83 27.80 3.34
CA PRO A 164 -4.06 26.88 4.44
C PRO A 164 -2.74 26.36 5.04
N GLN A 165 -2.68 26.25 6.37
CA GLN A 165 -1.48 25.77 7.05
C GLN A 165 -1.37 24.24 7.06
N GLN A 166 -2.51 23.53 6.98
CA GLN A 166 -2.58 22.08 7.15
C GLN A 166 -2.67 21.36 5.80
N ILE A 167 -1.60 21.45 5.01
CA ILE A 167 -1.47 20.72 3.74
C ILE A 167 -1.22 19.23 4.06
N VAL A 168 -2.10 18.37 3.57
CA VAL A 168 -2.06 16.92 3.83
C VAL A 168 -1.60 16.11 2.62
N LEU A 169 -1.70 16.68 1.42
CA LEU A 169 -1.17 16.13 0.18
C LEU A 169 -0.48 17.27 -0.57
N GLY A 170 0.75 17.06 -1.04
CA GLY A 170 1.53 18.12 -1.67
C GLY A 170 2.61 17.59 -2.62
N GLU A 171 3.08 18.44 -3.56
CA GLU A 171 4.16 18.07 -4.49
C GLU A 171 5.48 17.74 -3.79
N THR A 172 5.76 18.38 -2.66
CA THR A 172 6.99 18.20 -1.88
C THR A 172 6.88 17.11 -0.82
N PHE A 173 5.68 16.62 -0.52
CA PHE A 173 5.44 15.64 0.55
C PHE A 173 5.14 14.23 0.02
N GLY A 174 5.71 13.22 0.67
CA GLY A 174 5.45 11.81 0.38
C GLY A 174 6.10 11.28 -0.90
N SER A 175 6.12 9.95 -1.01
CA SER A 175 6.67 9.23 -2.15
C SER A 175 5.80 9.40 -3.40
N ARG A 176 6.44 9.58 -4.56
CA ARG A 176 5.80 9.47 -5.87
C ARG A 176 5.73 8.00 -6.25
N PHE A 177 4.58 7.57 -6.75
CA PHE A 177 4.33 6.22 -7.24
C PHE A 177 3.92 6.28 -8.72
N ASN A 178 4.17 5.21 -9.47
CA ASN A 178 3.59 5.00 -10.78
C ASN A 178 2.44 3.98 -10.67
N LEU A 179 1.32 4.20 -11.38
CA LEU A 179 0.23 3.22 -11.41
C LEU A 179 0.63 1.92 -12.13
N ALA A 180 1.62 1.95 -13.01
CA ALA A 180 2.24 0.73 -13.54
C ALA A 180 3.13 0.02 -12.52
N ASP A 181 3.79 0.74 -11.61
CA ASP A 181 4.67 0.16 -10.56
C ASP A 181 3.90 -0.64 -9.50
N SER A 182 2.58 -0.77 -9.68
CA SER A 182 1.68 -1.21 -8.64
C SER A 182 0.70 -2.24 -9.20
N ALA A 183 0.78 -3.43 -8.63
CA ALA A 183 0.23 -4.68 -9.10
C ALA A 183 0.71 -5.08 -10.50
N ASP A 184 1.92 -5.65 -10.58
CA ASP A 184 2.06 -6.84 -11.42
C ASP A 184 0.80 -7.70 -11.18
N ASN A 185 0.13 -8.15 -12.25
CA ASN A 185 -1.17 -8.85 -12.25
C ASN A 185 -1.33 -10.04 -11.26
N ASN A 186 -0.27 -10.35 -10.52
CA ASN A 186 -0.12 -11.43 -9.56
C ASN A 186 -0.32 -11.00 -8.10
N SER A 187 -0.45 -9.70 -7.78
CA SER A 187 -0.94 -9.29 -6.44
C SER A 187 -2.39 -9.70 -6.19
N SER A 188 -3.15 -10.03 -7.25
CA SER A 188 -4.49 -10.61 -7.19
C SER A 188 -4.55 -11.92 -6.40
N TYR A 189 -3.39 -12.57 -6.19
CA TYR A 189 -3.30 -13.78 -5.38
C TYR A 189 -3.12 -13.50 -3.89
N ILE A 190 -2.79 -12.28 -3.46
CA ILE A 190 -2.70 -11.97 -2.02
C ILE A 190 -4.09 -12.12 -1.39
N GLY A 191 -4.17 -12.94 -0.34
CA GLY A 191 -5.41 -13.34 0.32
C GLY A 191 -6.08 -14.57 -0.30
N LEU A 192 -5.60 -15.08 -1.44
CA LEU A 192 -6.09 -16.33 -2.00
C LEU A 192 -5.89 -17.47 -1.00
N ARG A 193 -6.97 -18.23 -0.78
CA ARG A 193 -6.96 -19.46 0.01
C ARG A 193 -7.15 -20.68 -0.88
N TYR A 194 -6.36 -21.72 -0.66
CA TYR A 194 -6.47 -22.98 -1.39
C TYR A 194 -6.05 -24.18 -0.52
N TYR A 195 -6.48 -25.37 -0.93
CA TYR A 195 -6.31 -26.62 -0.18
C TYR A 195 -5.52 -27.63 -1.01
N ASN A 196 -4.60 -28.38 -0.40
CA ASN A 196 -3.90 -29.53 -1.02
C ASN A 196 -3.44 -29.29 -2.47
N ILE A 197 -2.85 -28.10 -2.75
CA ILE A 197 -2.31 -27.71 -4.07
C ILE A 197 -3.39 -27.53 -5.16
N ASN A 198 -4.68 -27.48 -4.81
CA ASN A 198 -5.76 -27.12 -5.74
C ASN A 198 -5.75 -25.63 -6.08
N LEU A 199 -4.83 -25.25 -6.97
CA LEU A 199 -4.67 -23.88 -7.43
C LEU A 199 -5.78 -23.48 -8.42
N PRO A 200 -6.12 -22.18 -8.51
CA PRO A 200 -6.97 -21.66 -9.56
C PRO A 200 -6.52 -22.08 -10.97
N LYS A 201 -7.49 -22.21 -11.89
CA LYS A 201 -7.24 -22.60 -13.28
C LYS A 201 -6.18 -21.70 -13.94
N GLY A 202 -5.23 -22.31 -14.63
CA GLY A 202 -4.13 -21.62 -15.32
C GLY A 202 -2.89 -21.39 -14.47
N LEU A 203 -2.90 -21.80 -13.20
CA LEU A 203 -1.72 -21.84 -12.34
C LEU A 203 -1.17 -23.26 -12.25
N GLN A 204 0.15 -23.36 -12.19
CA GLN A 204 0.89 -24.60 -12.02
C GLN A 204 1.79 -24.49 -10.80
N TYR A 205 1.72 -25.48 -9.90
CA TYR A 205 2.66 -25.64 -8.80
C TYR A 205 3.96 -26.26 -9.32
N LEU A 206 5.10 -25.62 -9.03
CA LEU A 206 6.43 -26.10 -9.42
C LEU A 206 7.25 -26.65 -8.26
N GLY A 207 6.78 -26.49 -7.03
CA GLY A 207 7.51 -26.88 -5.81
C GLY A 207 7.33 -25.86 -4.69
N GLY A 208 7.82 -26.18 -3.51
CA GLY A 208 7.65 -25.34 -2.33
C GLY A 208 8.50 -25.83 -1.17
N SER A 209 8.64 -24.98 -0.16
CA SER A 209 9.35 -25.31 1.07
C SER A 209 8.73 -24.59 2.26
N ILE A 210 8.93 -25.17 3.44
CA ILE A 210 8.57 -24.56 4.72
C ILE A 210 9.62 -23.49 5.07
N VAL A 211 9.15 -22.38 5.63
CA VAL A 211 9.99 -21.26 6.06
C VAL A 211 10.02 -21.19 7.58
N GLY A 212 11.19 -21.47 8.15
CA GLY A 212 11.42 -21.47 9.59
C GLY A 212 10.95 -22.76 10.27
N GLU A 213 10.77 -22.68 11.58
CA GLU A 213 10.35 -23.81 12.41
C GLU A 213 8.83 -23.99 12.38
N PHE A 214 8.38 -25.24 12.54
CA PHE A 214 6.97 -25.55 12.76
C PHE A 214 6.54 -24.98 14.11
N GLN A 215 5.54 -24.09 14.09
CA GLN A 215 4.85 -23.62 15.29
C GLN A 215 3.47 -24.26 15.35
N ASP A 216 2.97 -24.51 16.56
CA ASP A 216 1.79 -25.35 16.82
C ASP A 216 0.50 -24.92 16.09
N ASN A 217 0.38 -23.64 15.69
CA ASN A 217 -0.87 -23.08 15.15
C ASN A 217 -0.82 -22.72 13.65
N PHE A 218 0.35 -22.40 13.12
CA PHE A 218 0.53 -22.14 11.69
C PHE A 218 2.01 -22.18 11.33
N THR A 219 2.29 -22.43 10.06
CA THR A 219 3.65 -22.48 9.54
C THR A 219 3.73 -21.59 8.30
N TYR A 220 4.87 -20.93 8.09
CA TYR A 220 5.09 -20.17 6.86
C TYR A 220 5.65 -21.09 5.78
N ALA A 221 5.31 -20.82 4.53
CA ALA A 221 5.86 -21.55 3.41
C ALA A 221 6.07 -20.62 2.22
N VAL A 222 6.94 -21.05 1.30
CA VAL A 222 7.12 -20.42 -0.01
C VAL A 222 6.80 -21.46 -1.07
N SER A 223 5.91 -21.13 -1.99
CA SER A 223 5.58 -21.96 -3.16
C SER A 223 6.06 -21.30 -4.44
N ARG A 224 6.67 -22.06 -5.34
CA ARG A 224 7.00 -21.63 -6.70
C ARG A 224 5.83 -21.95 -7.60
N ILE A 225 5.23 -20.92 -8.19
CA ILE A 225 4.02 -21.00 -9.00
C ILE A 225 4.31 -20.46 -10.40
N LYS A 226 3.72 -21.06 -11.42
CA LYS A 226 3.81 -20.61 -12.81
C LYS A 226 2.43 -20.26 -13.36
N LYS A 227 2.34 -19.17 -14.12
CA LYS A 227 1.16 -18.73 -14.87
C LYS A 227 1.57 -18.35 -16.29
N GLY A 228 1.23 -19.19 -17.27
CA GLY A 228 1.75 -19.03 -18.63
C GLY A 228 3.28 -19.05 -18.62
N ASN A 229 3.92 -17.97 -19.08
CA ASN A 229 5.39 -17.82 -19.09
C ASN A 229 5.95 -17.15 -17.83
N GLN A 230 5.11 -16.65 -16.92
CA GLN A 230 5.55 -15.95 -15.72
C GLN A 230 5.69 -16.92 -14.54
N GLU A 231 6.83 -16.89 -13.87
CA GLU A 231 7.03 -17.59 -12.61
C GLU A 231 6.99 -16.63 -11.41
N MET A 232 6.55 -17.16 -10.28
CA MET A 232 6.32 -16.42 -9.06
C MET A 232 6.76 -17.26 -7.86
N LEU A 233 7.10 -16.57 -6.77
CA LEU A 233 7.08 -17.14 -5.44
C LEU A 233 5.88 -16.58 -4.68
N TRP A 234 5.13 -17.46 -4.04
CA TRP A 234 4.06 -17.11 -3.13
C TRP A 234 4.54 -17.33 -1.71
N PHE A 235 4.61 -16.26 -0.93
CA PHE A 235 4.78 -16.37 0.51
C PHE A 235 3.41 -16.59 1.13
N GLN A 236 3.31 -17.55 2.03
CA GLN A 236 2.02 -18.02 2.52
C GLN A 236 2.09 -18.46 3.97
N THR A 237 0.92 -18.43 4.61
CA THR A 237 0.66 -19.10 5.89
C THR A 237 -0.08 -20.40 5.63
N LEU A 238 0.25 -21.43 6.40
CA LEU A 238 -0.39 -22.73 6.39
C LEU A 238 -1.14 -22.92 7.72
N SER A 239 -2.43 -23.26 7.66
CA SER A 239 -3.19 -23.62 8.85
C SER A 239 -2.75 -24.98 9.39
N ALA A 240 -3.04 -25.25 10.67
CA ALA A 240 -3.09 -26.63 11.14
C ALA A 240 -4.02 -27.49 10.25
N PRO A 241 -3.75 -28.80 10.10
CA PRO A 241 -4.67 -29.70 9.43
C PRO A 241 -6.06 -29.68 10.10
N ASP A 242 -7.12 -29.62 9.29
CA ASP A 242 -8.48 -29.76 9.81
C ASP A 242 -8.78 -31.21 10.25
N SER A 243 -10.01 -31.47 10.71
CA SER A 243 -10.43 -32.82 11.13
C SER A 243 -10.40 -33.87 9.98
N GLN A 244 -10.23 -33.43 8.73
CA GLN A 244 -10.05 -34.29 7.56
C GLN A 244 -8.58 -34.36 7.10
N GLY A 245 -7.65 -33.79 7.88
CA GLY A 245 -6.24 -33.73 7.56
C GLY A 245 -5.88 -32.71 6.47
N LYS A 246 -6.80 -31.80 6.10
CA LYS A 246 -6.54 -30.81 5.04
C LYS A 246 -5.86 -29.57 5.61
N VAL A 247 -4.80 -29.14 4.94
CA VAL A 247 -4.09 -27.88 5.24
C VAL A 247 -4.60 -26.80 4.31
N THR A 248 -4.94 -25.63 4.88
CA THR A 248 -5.28 -24.43 4.12
C THR A 248 -4.06 -23.56 3.97
N ALA A 249 -3.70 -23.24 2.73
CA ALA A 249 -2.73 -22.20 2.42
C ALA A 249 -3.43 -20.86 2.22
N GLN A 250 -2.88 -19.78 2.77
CA GLN A 250 -3.25 -18.41 2.45
C GLN A 250 -2.03 -17.62 1.98
N VAL A 251 -2.09 -17.12 0.74
CA VAL A 251 -1.05 -16.27 0.17
C VAL A 251 -1.05 -14.92 0.88
N ILE A 252 0.11 -14.50 1.38
CA ILE A 252 0.29 -13.22 2.07
C ILE A 252 1.16 -12.24 1.28
N ASP A 253 2.02 -12.75 0.38
CA ASP A 253 2.77 -11.92 -0.56
C ASP A 253 3.17 -12.70 -1.82
N VAL A 254 3.47 -11.98 -2.89
CA VAL A 254 3.85 -12.55 -4.19
C VAL A 254 5.07 -11.83 -4.75
N LEU A 255 6.10 -12.60 -5.06
CA LEU A 255 7.30 -12.12 -5.76
C LEU A 255 7.30 -12.66 -7.19
N ASN A 256 7.27 -11.77 -8.18
CA ASN A 256 7.50 -12.15 -9.56
C ASN A 256 8.98 -12.42 -9.78
N LEU A 257 9.29 -13.60 -10.29
CA LEU A 257 10.65 -13.93 -10.65
C LEU A 257 10.95 -13.36 -12.04
N PRO A 258 12.15 -12.79 -12.25
CA PRO A 258 12.62 -12.53 -13.61
C PRO A 258 12.72 -13.86 -14.37
N GLN A 259 12.61 -13.80 -15.70
CA GLN A 259 12.89 -14.97 -16.53
C GLN A 259 14.35 -15.39 -16.30
N LEU A 260 14.54 -16.63 -15.83
CA LEU A 260 15.86 -17.17 -15.56
C LEU A 260 16.60 -17.46 -16.87
N GLY A 261 17.86 -17.04 -16.94
CA GLY A 261 18.77 -17.42 -18.02
C GLY A 261 19.08 -18.92 -18.01
N LYS A 262 19.65 -19.43 -19.13
CA LYS A 262 20.02 -20.85 -19.26
C LYS A 262 21.00 -21.35 -18.19
N SER A 263 21.82 -20.44 -17.67
CA SER A 263 22.81 -20.70 -16.62
C SER A 263 22.38 -20.12 -15.27
N GLU A 264 21.09 -19.86 -15.06
CA GLU A 264 20.58 -19.33 -13.79
C GLU A 264 19.69 -20.35 -13.10
N VAL A 265 19.83 -20.44 -11.78
CA VAL A 265 19.10 -21.38 -10.93
C VAL A 265 18.52 -20.64 -9.74
N LEU A 266 17.39 -21.14 -9.24
CA LEU A 266 16.71 -20.58 -8.07
C LEU A 266 16.97 -21.47 -6.85
N GLY A 267 17.69 -20.94 -5.87
CA GLY A 267 17.84 -21.53 -4.54
C GLY A 267 16.82 -20.94 -3.58
N PHE A 268 16.07 -21.79 -2.87
CA PHE A 268 15.18 -21.38 -1.78
C PHE A 268 14.91 -22.57 -0.85
N GLY A 269 14.26 -22.34 0.29
CA GLY A 269 13.82 -23.42 1.16
C GLY A 269 14.94 -24.10 1.93
N GLY A 270 15.90 -23.33 2.44
CA GLY A 270 17.05 -23.84 3.20
C GLY A 270 18.28 -24.16 2.36
N LEU A 271 18.17 -24.09 1.02
CA LEU A 271 19.32 -24.28 0.12
C LEU A 271 20.35 -23.16 0.21
N CYS A 272 19.99 -22.00 0.75
CA CYS A 272 20.88 -20.85 0.80
C CYS A 272 21.36 -20.57 2.23
N MET A 273 22.61 -20.13 2.31
CA MET A 273 23.29 -19.76 3.54
C MET A 273 23.71 -18.30 3.46
N ARG A 274 23.81 -17.65 4.62
CA ARG A 274 24.44 -16.34 4.76
C ARG A 274 25.54 -16.43 5.81
N ASN A 275 26.74 -15.98 5.44
CA ASN A 275 27.92 -16.09 6.30
C ASN A 275 28.14 -17.53 6.81
N GLY A 276 27.89 -18.54 5.96
CA GLY A 276 28.06 -19.96 6.30
C GLY A 276 26.95 -20.59 7.14
N VAL A 277 25.90 -19.84 7.52
CA VAL A 277 24.76 -20.36 8.30
C VAL A 277 23.56 -20.56 7.38
N SER A 278 22.94 -21.75 7.42
CA SER A 278 21.69 -22.03 6.69
C SER A 278 20.59 -21.06 7.11
N ASP A 279 19.91 -20.49 6.12
CA ASP A 279 18.87 -19.50 6.34
C ASP A 279 17.63 -19.88 5.50
N PRO A 280 16.63 -20.53 6.10
CA PRO A 280 15.46 -21.02 5.38
C PRO A 280 14.60 -19.88 4.81
N GLU A 281 14.80 -18.64 5.26
CA GLU A 281 14.09 -17.48 4.74
C GLU A 281 14.74 -16.91 3.47
N LEU A 282 15.99 -17.29 3.15
CA LEU A 282 16.70 -16.79 1.98
C LEU A 282 16.27 -17.47 0.69
N ILE A 283 16.14 -16.62 -0.33
CA ILE A 283 15.84 -16.98 -1.71
C ILE A 283 16.88 -16.28 -2.57
N ALA A 284 17.49 -16.99 -3.50
CA ALA A 284 18.49 -16.41 -4.38
C ALA A 284 18.39 -16.96 -5.80
N ILE A 285 18.66 -16.08 -6.76
CA ILE A 285 18.99 -16.49 -8.13
C ILE A 285 20.51 -16.51 -8.23
N ALA A 286 21.06 -17.69 -8.50
CA ALA A 286 22.49 -17.90 -8.64
C ALA A 286 22.83 -18.32 -10.07
N LYS A 287 24.09 -18.12 -10.47
CA LYS A 287 24.63 -18.76 -11.66
C LYS A 287 24.85 -20.24 -11.37
N SER A 288 24.40 -21.10 -12.27
CA SER A 288 24.69 -22.53 -12.24
C SER A 288 26.19 -22.75 -12.46
N GLU A 289 26.80 -23.53 -11.59
CA GLU A 289 28.22 -23.86 -11.59
C GLU A 289 28.36 -25.36 -11.29
N GLU A 290 29.35 -26.02 -11.87
CA GLU A 290 29.68 -27.44 -11.61
C GLU A 290 30.51 -27.59 -10.34
N THR A 291 29.97 -27.09 -9.23
CA THR A 291 30.57 -27.19 -7.89
C THR A 291 29.48 -27.43 -6.85
N GLU A 292 29.86 -27.90 -5.66
CA GLU A 292 28.96 -28.13 -4.51
C GLU A 292 28.13 -26.89 -4.11
N TYR A 293 28.60 -25.69 -4.45
CA TYR A 293 27.98 -24.44 -4.03
C TYR A 293 27.91 -23.41 -5.16
N TRP A 294 26.75 -22.84 -5.39
CA TRP A 294 26.57 -21.67 -6.24
C TRP A 294 26.95 -20.40 -5.48
N LYS A 295 28.07 -19.78 -5.86
CA LYS A 295 28.63 -18.60 -5.16
C LYS A 295 28.32 -17.29 -5.87
N GLN A 296 28.02 -17.34 -7.17
CA GLN A 296 27.69 -16.16 -7.96
C GLN A 296 26.20 -15.83 -7.84
N ILE A 297 25.84 -15.06 -6.82
CA ILE A 297 24.45 -14.63 -6.57
C ILE A 297 24.11 -13.36 -7.34
N LYS A 298 23.11 -13.45 -8.23
CA LYS A 298 22.63 -12.33 -9.06
C LYS A 298 21.59 -11.48 -8.36
N LYS A 299 20.65 -12.11 -7.68
CA LYS A 299 19.59 -11.45 -6.90
C LYS A 299 19.27 -12.27 -5.66
N ALA A 300 18.88 -11.60 -4.58
CA ALA A 300 18.49 -12.25 -3.35
C ALA A 300 17.31 -11.55 -2.70
N TRP A 301 16.44 -12.35 -2.09
CA TRP A 301 15.33 -11.90 -1.27
C TRP A 301 15.28 -12.69 0.03
N ARG A 302 14.56 -12.15 1.00
CA ARG A 302 14.19 -12.82 2.23
C ARG A 302 12.67 -12.90 2.33
N SER A 303 12.16 -14.06 2.70
CA SER A 303 10.76 -14.24 3.11
C SER A 303 10.59 -13.78 4.57
N ASN A 304 10.45 -12.47 4.76
CA ASN A 304 10.42 -11.85 6.09
C ASN A 304 9.10 -12.14 6.81
N ARG A 305 9.11 -13.15 7.69
CA ARG A 305 7.94 -13.57 8.48
C ARG A 305 7.36 -12.46 9.35
N ARG A 306 8.21 -11.58 9.90
CA ARG A 306 7.78 -10.44 10.73
C ARG A 306 6.98 -9.42 9.93
N LEU A 307 7.39 -9.16 8.69
CA LEU A 307 6.72 -8.20 7.81
C LEU A 307 5.64 -8.85 6.93
N GLY A 308 5.58 -10.19 6.88
CA GLY A 308 4.66 -10.93 6.03
C GLY A 308 4.89 -10.72 4.53
N LYS A 309 6.12 -10.43 4.12
CA LYS A 309 6.45 -10.08 2.72
C LYS A 309 7.84 -10.55 2.30
N PHE A 310 8.07 -10.59 1.00
CA PHE A 310 9.42 -10.66 0.44
C PHE A 310 10.10 -9.29 0.55
N GLU A 311 11.37 -9.28 0.96
CA GLU A 311 12.23 -8.11 0.93
C GLU A 311 13.50 -8.42 0.15
N GLU A 312 13.91 -7.49 -0.70
CA GLU A 312 15.20 -7.61 -1.39
C GLU A 312 16.32 -7.41 -0.38
N VAL A 313 17.38 -8.22 -0.50
CA VAL A 313 18.53 -8.18 0.41
C VAL A 313 19.83 -8.15 -0.39
N SER A 314 20.90 -7.65 0.23
CA SER A 314 22.23 -7.72 -0.39
C SER A 314 22.62 -9.16 -0.70
N THR A 315 23.25 -9.36 -1.86
CA THR A 315 23.79 -10.65 -2.32
C THR A 315 25.10 -11.02 -1.63
N GLY A 316 25.73 -10.07 -0.92
CA GLY A 316 26.99 -10.27 -0.21
C GLY A 316 26.92 -11.43 0.79
N ASN A 317 27.94 -12.29 0.74
CA ASN A 317 28.11 -13.47 1.61
C ASN A 317 26.95 -14.48 1.57
N ILE A 318 26.15 -14.48 0.50
CA ILE A 318 25.16 -15.52 0.24
C ILE A 318 25.79 -16.59 -0.64
N VAL A 319 25.59 -17.85 -0.26
CA VAL A 319 26.01 -19.02 -1.02
C VAL A 319 24.85 -20.01 -0.98
N CYS A 320 24.55 -20.68 -2.11
CA CYS A 320 23.50 -21.70 -2.14
C CYS A 320 24.08 -23.07 -2.49
N ILE A 321 23.53 -24.11 -1.88
CA ILE A 321 23.87 -25.51 -2.11
C ILE A 321 23.45 -25.91 -3.52
N ASN A 322 24.33 -26.63 -4.21
CA ASN A 322 24.03 -27.28 -5.48
C ASN A 322 23.63 -28.74 -5.24
N PRO A 323 22.33 -29.07 -5.21
CA PRO A 323 21.89 -30.43 -4.93
C PRO A 323 22.33 -31.45 -6.00
N GLY A 324 22.78 -30.99 -7.18
CA GLY A 324 23.27 -31.86 -8.24
C GLY A 324 24.73 -32.30 -8.08
N TRP A 325 25.47 -31.76 -7.11
CA TRP A 325 26.93 -31.90 -7.04
C TRP A 325 27.47 -32.33 -5.68
N GLY A 326 26.76 -33.25 -5.00
CA GLY A 326 27.26 -33.98 -3.83
C GLY A 326 27.54 -33.10 -2.62
N VAL A 327 26.48 -32.73 -1.89
CA VAL A 327 26.54 -32.01 -0.60
C VAL A 327 25.93 -32.87 0.48
#